data_AF-A0AAW4WWM4-F1
#
_entry.id   AF-A0AAW4WWM4-F1
#
_cell.length_a   1.000
_cell.length_b   1.000
_cell.length_c   1.000
_cell.angle_alpha   90.00
_cell.angle_beta   90.00
_cell.angle_gamma   90.00
#
_symmetry.space_group_name_H-M   'P 1'
#
loop_
_entity.id
_entity.type
_entity.pdbx_description
1 polymer ?
#
loop_
_entity_poly.entity_id
_entity_poly.type
_entity_poly.pdbx_seq_one_letter_code
_entity_poly.pdbx_strand_id
1 'polypeptide(L)' 'DLRAPDYDDYTTINPETGLPGLNGDLLVWDKVLDRSVELSSMGIRVDKEALLRQLTLSGQEKRKELYFHK' A
#
# COMPACT_ATOMS: atom_id res chain seq x y z
N ASP A 1 5.60 3.83 -7.21
CA ASP A 1 4.40 4.08 -6.41
C ASP A 1 4.80 4.93 -5.21
N LEU A 2 4.11 6.04 -4.93
CA LEU A 2 4.40 6.93 -3.80
C LEU A 2 3.73 6.46 -2.50
N ARG A 3 3.21 5.22 -2.49
CA ARG A 3 2.60 4.59 -1.31
C ARG A 3 3.55 4.55 -0.13
N ALA A 4 2.98 4.82 1.04
CA ALA A 4 3.72 4.80 2.29
C ALA A 4 4.13 3.35 2.63
N PRO A 5 5.41 3.08 2.92
CA PRO A 5 5.93 1.73 3.17
C PRO A 5 5.49 1.12 4.50
N ASP A 6 4.87 1.92 5.37
CA ASP A 6 4.61 1.65 6.77
C ASP A 6 3.12 1.49 7.11
N TYR A 7 2.24 1.46 6.10
CA TYR A 7 0.80 1.41 6.32
C TYR A 7 0.11 0.31 5.50
N ASP A 8 0.08 0.40 4.17
CA ASP A 8 -0.51 -0.64 3.32
C ASP A 8 0.54 -1.67 2.88
N ASP A 9 0.14 -2.94 2.84
CA ASP A 9 0.96 -4.01 2.27
C ASP A 9 0.82 -4.05 0.74
N TYR A 10 1.83 -3.56 0.03
CA TYR A 10 1.93 -3.63 -1.43
C TYR A 10 2.93 -4.69 -1.90
N THR A 11 3.43 -5.56 -1.01
CA THR A 11 4.51 -6.51 -1.33
C THR A 11 4.14 -7.97 -1.15
N THR A 12 3.18 -8.29 -0.29
CA THR A 12 2.73 -9.67 -0.08
C THR A 12 1.99 -10.19 -1.32
N ILE A 13 2.34 -11.41 -1.74
CA ILE A 13 1.72 -12.04 -2.91
C ILE A 13 0.28 -12.44 -2.56
N ASN A 14 -0.68 -11.92 -3.32
CA ASN A 14 -2.05 -12.36 -3.22
C ASN A 14 -2.18 -13.77 -3.87
N PRO A 15 -2.68 -14.78 -3.13
CA PRO A 15 -2.77 -16.15 -3.64
C PRO A 15 -3.78 -16.33 -4.78
N GLU A 16 -4.77 -15.45 -4.89
CA GLU A 16 -5.81 -15.53 -5.93
C GLU A 16 -5.32 -14.95 -7.27
N THR A 17 -4.56 -13.86 -7.22
CA THR A 17 -4.07 -13.17 -8.43
C THR A 17 -2.63 -13.55 -8.81
N GLY A 18 -1.85 -14.09 -7.86
CA GLY A 18 -0.43 -14.38 -8.03
C GLY A 18 0.46 -13.13 -8.12
N LEU A 19 -0.11 -11.94 -7.88
CA LEU A 19 0.58 -10.65 -7.98
C LEU A 19 0.88 -10.06 -6.59
N PRO A 20 1.93 -9.23 -6.45
CA PRO A 20 2.22 -8.52 -5.21
C PRO A 20 1.17 -7.45 -4.91
N GLY A 21 0.81 -7.34 -3.64
CA GLY A 21 -0.04 -6.28 -3.09
C GLY A 21 -1.37 -6.78 -2.55
N LEU A 22 -1.68 -6.33 -1.34
CA LEU A 22 -2.95 -6.51 -0.65
C LEU A 22 -3.70 -5.17 -0.51
N ASN A 23 -3.42 -4.24 -1.42
CA ASN A 23 -3.97 -2.90 -1.46
C ASN A 23 -4.40 -2.50 -2.87
N GLY A 24 -5.26 -1.49 -2.97
CA GLY A 24 -5.82 -1.05 -4.24
C GLY A 24 -6.64 0.23 -4.14
N ASP A 25 -6.86 0.82 -5.31
CA ASP A 25 -7.59 2.06 -5.48
C ASP A 25 -8.95 1.79 -6.13
N LEU A 26 -10.01 2.37 -5.59
CA LEU A 26 -11.35 2.31 -6.16
C LEU A 26 -11.51 3.43 -7.19
N LEU A 27 -11.37 3.08 -8.46
CA LEU A 27 -11.60 3.98 -9.58
C LEU A 27 -13.02 3.82 -10.10
N VAL A 28 -13.72 4.94 -10.31
CA VAL A 28 -15.03 5.00 -10.98
C VAL A 28 -14.96 5.88 -12.21
N TRP A 29 -15.77 5.59 -13.21
CA TRP A 29 -15.94 6.49 -14.36
C TRP A 29 -16.97 7.57 -14.03
N ASP A 30 -16.52 8.82 -13.96
CA ASP A 30 -17.41 9.97 -13.80
C ASP A 30 -17.85 10.48 -15.16
N LYS A 31 -19.15 10.39 -15.45
CA LYS A 31 -19.73 10.83 -16.73
C LYS A 31 -19.78 12.34 -16.91
N VAL A 32 -19.78 13.11 -15.83
CA VAL A 32 -19.81 14.59 -15.88
C VAL A 32 -18.43 15.13 -16.20
N LEU A 33 -17.39 14.50 -15.61
CA LEU A 33 -15.99 14.87 -15.82
C LEU A 33 -15.36 14.14 -17.02
N ASP A 34 -16.07 13.18 -17.63
CA ASP A 34 -15.64 12.32 -18.73
C ASP A 34 -14.25 11.69 -18.51
N ARG A 35 -14.03 11.20 -17.28
CA ARG A 35 -12.75 10.61 -16.86
C ARG A 35 -12.91 9.63 -15.71
N SER A 36 -11.88 8.83 -15.48
CA SER A 36 -11.76 8.06 -14.23
C SER A 36 -11.47 8.99 -13.04
N VAL A 37 -12.11 8.71 -11.92
CA VAL A 37 -11.91 9.39 -10.64
C VAL A 37 -11.63 8.34 -9.58
N GLU A 38 -10.58 8.56 -8.80
CA GLU A 38 -10.29 7.77 -7.60
C GLU A 38 -11.19 8.21 -6.46
N LEU A 39 -11.94 7.27 -5.88
CA LEU A 39 -12.80 7.53 -4.73
C LEU A 39 -12.12 7.16 -3.41
N SER A 40 -11.26 6.14 -3.42
CA SER A 40 -10.66 5.61 -2.19
C SER A 40 -9.40 4.81 -2.50
N SER A 41 -8.39 4.93 -1.66
CA SER A 41 -7.20 4.07 -1.61
C SER A 41 -7.25 3.28 -0.31
N MET A 42 -7.28 1.96 -0.38
CA MET A 42 -7.39 1.08 0.80
C MET A 42 -6.53 -0.17 0.64
N GLY A 43 -6.14 -0.75 1.77
CA GLY A 43 -5.38 -1.98 1.78
C GLY A 43 -5.38 -2.68 3.13
N ILE A 44 -4.99 -3.95 3.09
CA ILE A 44 -4.61 -4.68 4.29
C ILE A 44 -3.34 -4.04 4.84
N ARG A 45 -3.33 -3.83 6.16
CA ARG A 45 -2.21 -3.21 6.85
C ARG A 45 -0.98 -4.11 6.81
N VAL A 46 0.20 -3.50 6.77
CA VAL A 46 1.46 -4.23 6.90
C VAL A 46 1.52 -5.01 8.21
N ASP A 47 2.02 -6.23 8.14
CA ASP A 47 2.53 -6.94 9.31
C ASP A 47 4.00 -6.55 9.58
N LYS A 48 4.62 -7.16 10.60
CA LYS A 48 6.00 -6.86 10.97
C LYS A 48 7.00 -7.19 9.87
N GLU A 49 6.82 -8.29 9.16
CA GLU A 49 7.77 -8.73 8.13
C GLU A 49 7.63 -7.87 6.87
N ALA A 50 6.39 -7.62 6.44
CA ALA A 50 6.07 -6.73 5.33
C ALA A 50 6.56 -5.30 5.62
N LEU A 51 6.37 -4.77 6.84
CA LEU A 51 6.87 -3.47 7.26
C LEU A 51 8.39 -3.37 7.05
N LEU A 52 9.16 -4.31 7.62
CA LEU A 52 10.63 -4.29 7.51
C LEU A 52 11.09 -4.40 6.07
N ARG A 53 10.48 -5.31 5.30
CA ARG A 53 10.76 -5.48 3.86
C ARG A 53 10.48 -4.20 3.08
N GLN A 54 9.32 -3.58 3.27
CA GLN A 54 8.91 -2.37 2.57
C GLN A 54 9.77 -1.15 2.96
N LEU A 55 10.16 -1.03 4.23
CA LEU A 55 11.06 0.00 4.69
C LEU A 55 12.46 -0.13 4.06
N THR A 56 13.00 -1.34 3.96
CA THR A 56 14.28 -1.58 3.28
C THR A 56 14.18 -1.29 1.78
N LEU A 57 13.14 -1.78 1.10
CA LEU A 57 12.93 -1.53 -0.34
C LEU A 57 12.75 -0.04 -0.67
N SER A 58 12.12 0.71 0.23
CA SER A 58 11.92 2.16 0.07
C SER A 58 13.09 3.01 0.58
N GLY A 59 14.12 2.41 1.20
CA GLY A 59 15.25 3.12 1.80
C GLY A 59 14.87 3.95 3.04
N GLN A 60 13.78 3.61 3.71
CA GLN A 60 13.19 4.39 4.81
C GLN A 60 13.28 3.67 6.16
N GLU A 61 14.28 2.82 6.35
CA GLU A 61 14.48 1.98 7.54
C GLU A 61 14.41 2.73 8.87
N LYS A 62 14.78 4.02 8.89
CA LYS A 62 14.64 4.90 10.06
C LYS A 62 13.21 5.02 10.59
N ARG A 63 12.18 4.80 9.76
CA ARG A 63 10.77 4.91 10.17
C ARG A 63 10.36 3.83 11.17
N LYS A 64 11.06 2.69 11.23
CA LYS A 64 10.79 1.66 12.26
C LYS A 64 10.95 2.18 13.70
N GLU A 65 11.67 3.30 13.87
CA GLU A 65 11.94 3.94 15.17
C GLU A 65 10.79 4.86 15.63
N LEU A 66 9.78 5.11 14.78
CA LEU A 66 8.65 5.96 15.12
C LEU A 66 7.86 5.35 16.29
N TYR A 67 7.30 6.22 17.15
CA TYR A 67 6.70 5.80 18.42
C TYR A 67 5.55 4.79 18.24
N PHE A 68 4.83 4.86 17.12
CA PHE A 68 3.69 3.99 16.82
C PHE A 68 4.09 2.64 16.20
N HIS A 69 5.38 2.38 16.04
CA HIS A 69 5.93 1.08 15.67
C HIS A 69 6.66 0.39 16.84
N LYS A 70 6.60 0.96 18.05
CA LYS A 70 7.18 0.43 19.29
C LYS A 70 6.14 -0.29 20.14
#